data_AF-A0A524GTV1-F1
#
_entry.id   AF-A0A524GTV1-F1
#
_cell.length_a   1.000
_cell.length_b   1.000
_cell.length_c   1.000
_cell.angle_alpha   90.00
_cell.angle_beta   90.00
_cell.angle_gamma   90.00
#
_symmetry.space_group_name_H-M   'P 1'
#
loop_
_entity.id
_entity.type
_entity.pdbx_description
1 polymer ?
#
loop_
_entity_poly.entity_id
_entity_poly.type
_entity_poly.pdbx_seq_one_letter_code
_entity_poly.pdbx_strand_id
1 'polypeptide(L)'
;MDHLQRRTGLNRIEAGSMHMKIDEPVRSHPNRWLCKEAKFKARVERGLRRTSSTPQRQRAEAQRRNWAIYEAIKITFTAALAVAVMAAGALAQPATNGPPLDFTPLIEAARVRGPLDFCGEPVPLEDPDVRERMEREMLLVLWDAPQVIMWMKRSDQYLAPIEAALRRHNLPQD
;
A
#
# COMPACT_ATOMS: atom_id res chain seq x y z
N MET A 1 -21.35 5.41 67.14
CA MET A 1 -20.95 4.56 66.00
C MET A 1 -21.35 5.32 64.72
N ASP A 2 -20.94 6.57 64.59
CA ASP A 2 -19.63 7.08 64.15
C ASP A 2 -19.58 7.36 62.64
N HIS A 3 -19.31 8.65 62.38
CA HIS A 3 -18.67 9.24 61.22
C HIS A 3 -19.47 9.47 59.93
N LEU A 4 -20.17 10.61 59.97
CA LEU A 4 -20.32 11.55 58.86
C LEU A 4 -18.97 12.01 58.28
N GLN A 5 -18.94 12.11 56.95
CA GLN A 5 -18.23 13.08 56.09
C GLN A 5 -16.88 13.67 56.55
N ARG A 6 -15.84 13.46 55.73
CA ARG A 6 -14.87 14.54 55.41
C ARG A 6 -14.08 14.31 54.11
N ARG A 7 -14.32 15.23 53.17
CA ARG A 7 -13.36 15.96 52.30
C ARG A 7 -12.60 15.21 51.19
N THR A 8 -13.09 15.47 49.97
CA THR A 8 -12.36 16.06 48.83
C THR A 8 -10.89 16.47 49.06
N GLY A 9 -10.02 16.07 48.12
CA GLY A 9 -8.63 16.53 47.99
C GLY A 9 -8.04 16.23 46.62
N LEU A 10 -8.20 17.20 45.72
CA LEU A 10 -7.66 17.26 44.36
C LEU A 10 -6.13 17.51 44.37
N ASN A 11 -5.42 16.98 43.37
CA ASN A 11 -4.08 17.39 42.90
C ASN A 11 -2.85 17.15 43.80
N ARG A 12 -1.81 16.49 43.25
CA ARG A 12 -0.64 17.17 42.67
C ARG A 12 0.41 16.15 42.20
N ILE A 13 0.65 16.11 40.90
CA ILE A 13 1.83 15.51 40.27
C ILE A 13 2.99 16.46 40.57
N GLU A 14 3.92 16.07 41.44
CA GLU A 14 5.17 16.79 41.68
C GLU A 14 6.27 16.19 40.79
N ALA A 15 6.64 16.94 39.75
CA ALA A 15 7.81 16.71 38.94
C ALA A 15 9.06 17.14 39.72
N GLY A 16 9.82 16.18 40.25
CA GLY A 16 11.12 16.40 40.88
C GLY A 16 12.24 16.50 39.84
N SER A 17 12.55 17.73 39.45
CA SER A 17 13.61 18.13 38.52
C SER A 17 15.03 17.81 39.03
N MET A 18 15.86 17.35 38.10
CA MET A 18 17.32 17.18 38.19
C MET A 18 18.02 18.42 38.76
N HIS A 19 18.90 18.23 39.75
CA HIS A 19 19.98 19.18 40.00
C HIS A 19 21.32 18.44 40.11
N MET A 20 22.11 18.63 39.06
CA MET A 20 23.45 18.12 38.83
C MET A 20 24.44 18.96 39.66
N LYS A 21 25.12 18.37 40.64
CA LYS A 21 26.29 18.98 41.29
C LYS A 21 27.56 18.47 40.61
N ILE A 22 28.17 19.34 39.80
CA ILE A 22 29.54 19.19 39.35
C ILE A 22 30.37 20.14 40.22
N ASP A 23 30.99 19.60 41.27
CA ASP A 23 31.92 20.35 42.10
C ASP A 23 33.35 19.77 41.98
N GLU A 24 34.28 20.71 41.79
CA GLU A 24 35.75 20.68 41.94
C GLU A 24 36.67 20.11 40.84
N PRO A 25 37.54 20.95 40.23
CA PRO A 25 38.71 20.48 39.51
C PRO A 25 39.83 20.07 40.49
N VAL A 26 40.08 18.77 40.59
CA VAL A 26 41.16 18.15 41.39
C VAL A 26 42.54 18.64 40.92
N ARG A 27 43.21 19.46 41.74
CA ARG A 27 44.63 19.83 41.59
C ARG A 27 45.50 18.57 41.63
N SER A 28 46.04 18.14 40.49
CA SER A 28 46.89 16.97 40.41
C SER A 28 48.25 17.22 41.06
N HIS A 29 48.57 16.50 42.12
CA HIS A 29 49.89 16.53 42.76
C HIS A 29 50.99 16.11 41.75
N PRO A 30 52.12 16.86 41.68
CA PRO A 30 53.14 16.68 40.64
C PRO A 30 53.80 15.30 40.63
N ASN A 31 53.72 14.55 41.74
CA ASN A 31 54.36 13.24 41.89
C ASN A 31 53.38 12.04 41.77
N ARG A 32 52.13 12.25 41.33
CA ARG A 32 51.14 11.17 41.11
C ARG A 32 51.59 10.15 40.06
N TRP A 33 52.45 10.57 39.13
CA TRP A 33 52.97 9.72 38.05
C TRP A 33 53.88 8.61 38.57
N LEU A 34 54.74 8.90 39.55
CA LEU A 34 55.64 7.92 40.17
C LEU A 34 54.88 6.79 40.88
N CYS A 35 53.78 7.10 41.58
CA CYS A 35 52.90 6.07 42.17
C CYS A 35 52.16 5.22 41.12
N LYS A 36 51.87 5.76 39.92
CA LYS A 36 51.25 4.99 38.84
C LYS A 36 52.24 4.01 38.22
N GLU A 37 53.50 4.40 38.11
CA GLU A 37 54.56 3.55 37.56
C GLU A 37 54.87 2.37 38.49
N ALA A 38 54.94 2.60 39.80
CA ALA A 38 55.08 1.52 40.78
C ALA A 38 53.89 0.55 40.73
N LYS A 39 52.65 1.07 40.64
CA LYS A 39 51.43 0.23 40.48
C LYS A 39 51.39 -0.52 39.15
N PHE A 40 52.00 0.04 38.11
CA PHE A 40 52.10 -0.60 36.80
C PHE A 40 53.12 -1.73 36.82
N LYS A 41 54.33 -1.50 37.35
CA LYS A 41 55.36 -2.53 37.51
C LYS A 41 54.89 -3.68 38.40
N ALA A 42 54.28 -3.38 39.56
CA ALA A 42 53.68 -4.38 40.45
C ALA A 42 52.48 -5.14 39.83
N ARG A 43 51.89 -4.64 38.74
CA ARG A 43 50.82 -5.33 38.00
C ARG A 43 51.39 -6.24 36.90
N VAL A 44 52.52 -5.87 36.32
CA VAL A 44 53.27 -6.69 35.34
C VAL A 44 53.93 -7.88 36.04
N GLU A 45 54.53 -7.67 37.22
CA GLU A 45 55.18 -8.74 38.01
C GLU A 45 54.19 -9.80 38.51
N ARG A 46 52.92 -9.42 38.74
CA ARG A 46 51.85 -10.37 39.08
C ARG A 46 51.36 -11.24 37.92
N GLY A 47 52.00 -11.16 36.76
CA GLY A 47 51.70 -12.03 35.62
C GLY A 47 50.27 -11.88 35.05
N LEU A 48 49.53 -10.83 35.44
CA LEU A 48 48.21 -10.54 34.90
C LEU A 48 48.38 -10.08 33.45
N ARG A 49 48.40 -11.03 32.52
CA ARG A 49 48.28 -10.76 31.09
C ARG A 49 47.00 -9.95 30.89
N ARG A 50 47.09 -8.83 30.18
CA ARG A 50 45.91 -8.16 29.62
C ARG A 50 45.21 -9.18 28.72
N THR A 51 44.13 -9.77 29.19
CA THR A 51 43.19 -10.42 28.27
C THR A 51 42.54 -9.28 27.51
N SER A 52 42.97 -9.04 26.28
CA SER A 52 42.18 -8.25 25.33
C SER A 52 40.95 -9.07 24.99
N SER A 53 39.97 -9.08 25.88
CA SER A 53 38.62 -9.53 25.55
C SER A 53 38.11 -8.60 24.47
N THR A 54 38.28 -9.00 23.21
CA THR A 54 37.74 -8.25 22.09
C THR A 54 36.22 -8.22 22.22
N PRO A 55 35.57 -7.05 22.08
CA PRO A 55 34.11 -6.95 21.94
C PRO A 55 33.57 -7.88 20.84
N GLN A 56 34.44 -8.23 19.89
CA GLN A 56 34.19 -9.13 18.77
C GLN A 56 33.83 -10.57 19.18
N ARG A 57 34.49 -11.13 20.21
CA ARG A 57 34.26 -12.53 20.61
C ARG A 57 32.90 -12.69 21.30
N GLN A 58 32.53 -11.71 22.14
CA GLN A 58 31.20 -11.69 22.76
C GLN A 58 30.07 -11.47 21.74
N ARG A 59 30.28 -10.64 20.70
CA ARG A 59 29.32 -10.48 19.59
C ARG A 59 29.15 -11.77 18.77
N ALA A 60 30.24 -12.49 18.50
CA ALA A 60 30.20 -13.75 17.77
C ALA A 60 29.49 -14.87 18.56
N GLU A 61 29.65 -14.91 19.89
CA GLU A 61 28.95 -15.86 20.76
C GLU A 61 27.46 -15.51 20.90
N ALA A 62 27.11 -14.22 20.95
CA ALA A 62 25.72 -13.76 20.91
C ALA A 62 25.04 -14.08 19.56
N GLN A 63 25.76 -13.91 18.44
CA GLN A 63 25.26 -14.28 17.12
C GLN A 63 25.04 -15.79 16.97
N ARG A 64 25.92 -16.65 17.50
CA ARG A 64 25.74 -18.12 17.46
C ARG A 64 24.50 -18.60 18.21
N ARG A 65 24.17 -17.96 19.34
CA ARG A 65 22.97 -18.32 20.13
C ARG A 65 21.68 -17.89 19.45
N ASN A 66 21.68 -16.73 18.83
CA ASN A 66 20.50 -16.21 18.12
C ASN A 66 20.37 -16.81 16.72
N TRP A 67 21.45 -17.33 16.12
CA TRP A 67 21.46 -17.98 14.82
C TRP A 67 20.43 -19.12 14.72
N ALA A 68 20.39 -20.00 15.73
CA ALA A 68 19.43 -21.09 15.79
C ALA A 68 17.98 -20.60 15.86
N ILE A 69 17.74 -19.48 16.55
CA ILE A 69 16.42 -18.84 16.64
C ILE A 69 16.01 -18.30 15.27
N TYR A 70 16.92 -17.65 14.55
CA TYR A 70 16.64 -17.16 13.20
C TYR A 70 16.39 -18.30 12.20
N GLU A 71 17.12 -19.42 12.28
CA GLU A 71 16.84 -20.59 11.45
C GLU A 71 15.48 -21.22 11.76
N ALA A 72 15.10 -21.31 13.04
CA ALA A 72 13.76 -21.76 13.42
C ALA A 72 12.65 -20.83 12.91
N ILE A 73 12.84 -19.51 12.98
CA ILE A 73 11.88 -18.52 12.45
C ILE A 73 11.77 -18.63 10.93
N LYS A 74 12.89 -18.79 10.22
CA LYS A 74 12.87 -18.97 8.76
C LYS A 74 12.16 -20.26 8.37
N ILE A 75 12.46 -21.39 9.01
CA ILE A 75 11.85 -22.69 8.72
C ILE A 75 10.35 -22.66 9.00
N THR A 76 9.93 -22.04 10.10
CA THR A 76 8.50 -21.91 10.43
C THR A 76 7.77 -21.00 9.44
N PHE A 77 8.38 -19.89 9.03
CA PHE A 77 7.79 -18.99 8.03
C PHE A 77 7.71 -19.64 6.64
N THR A 78 8.74 -20.36 6.20
CA THR A 78 8.73 -21.07 4.91
C THR A 78 7.72 -22.21 4.90
N ALA A 79 7.59 -22.95 6.00
CA ALA A 79 6.57 -23.97 6.15
C ALA A 79 5.14 -23.39 6.13
N ALA A 80 4.92 -22.27 6.84
CA ALA A 80 3.63 -21.58 6.83
C ALA A 80 3.26 -21.06 5.43
N LEU A 81 4.23 -20.50 4.70
CA LEU A 81 4.04 -20.06 3.31
C LEU A 81 3.71 -21.23 2.39
N ALA A 82 4.41 -22.37 2.53
CA ALA A 82 4.14 -23.56 1.74
C ALA A 82 2.74 -24.13 2.02
N VAL A 83 2.32 -24.16 3.29
CA VAL A 83 0.96 -24.58 3.67
C VAL A 83 -0.09 -23.63 3.10
N ALA A 84 0.15 -22.32 3.13
CA ALA A 84 -0.76 -21.33 2.56
C ALA A 84 -0.91 -21.48 1.03
N VAL A 85 0.19 -21.72 0.31
CA VAL A 85 0.17 -21.97 -1.15
C VAL A 85 -0.55 -23.28 -1.48
N MET A 86 -0.31 -24.34 -0.72
CA MET A 86 -1.00 -25.63 -0.91
C MET A 86 -2.50 -25.53 -0.58
N ALA A 87 -2.87 -24.77 0.46
CA ALA A 87 -4.27 -24.52 0.79
C ALA A 87 -4.98 -23.65 -0.27
N ALA A 88 -4.29 -22.66 -0.83
CA ALA A 88 -4.81 -21.87 -1.95
C ALA A 88 -4.98 -22.73 -3.22
N GLY A 89 -4.05 -23.65 -3.49
CA GLY A 89 -4.17 -24.63 -4.57
C GLY A 89 -5.32 -25.62 -4.39
N ALA A 90 -5.62 -26.01 -3.14
CA ALA A 90 -6.76 -26.90 -2.83
C ALA A 90 -8.12 -26.19 -2.94
N LEU A 91 -8.15 -24.86 -2.76
CA LEU A 91 -9.34 -24.02 -3.00
C LEU A 91 -9.41 -23.48 -4.43
N ALA A 92 -8.40 -23.74 -5.27
CA ALA A 92 -8.44 -23.41 -6.67
C ALA A 92 -9.49 -24.29 -7.34
N GLN A 93 -10.69 -23.73 -7.49
CA GLN A 93 -11.68 -24.31 -8.36
C GLN A 93 -11.04 -24.42 -9.76
N PRO A 94 -11.18 -25.56 -10.47
CA PRO A 94 -10.86 -25.56 -11.87
C PRO A 94 -11.66 -24.42 -12.48
N ALA A 95 -10.98 -23.51 -13.20
CA ALA A 95 -11.67 -22.48 -13.95
C ALA A 95 -12.69 -23.22 -14.81
N THR A 96 -13.96 -23.17 -14.42
CA THR A 96 -15.02 -23.65 -15.27
C THR A 96 -14.87 -22.79 -16.50
N ASN A 97 -14.62 -23.41 -17.65
CA ASN A 97 -14.78 -22.69 -18.91
C ASN A 97 -16.18 -22.12 -18.81
N GLY A 98 -16.27 -20.79 -18.60
CA GLY A 98 -17.55 -20.12 -18.48
C GLY A 98 -18.41 -20.48 -19.69
N PRO A 99 -19.73 -20.25 -19.64
CA PRO A 99 -20.54 -20.37 -20.85
C PRO A 99 -19.80 -19.69 -22.01
N PRO A 100 -19.69 -20.35 -23.19
CA PRO A 100 -18.98 -19.78 -24.32
C PRO A 100 -19.49 -18.36 -24.55
N LEU A 101 -18.57 -17.43 -24.82
CA LEU A 101 -18.93 -16.03 -25.05
C LEU A 101 -19.94 -15.96 -26.20
N ASP A 102 -21.19 -15.64 -25.88
CA ASP A 102 -22.26 -15.48 -26.85
C ASP A 102 -22.31 -14.02 -27.30
N PHE A 103 -21.74 -13.76 -28.48
CA PHE A 103 -21.74 -12.44 -29.12
C PHE A 103 -22.93 -12.21 -30.04
N THR A 104 -23.82 -13.20 -30.21
CA THR A 104 -25.01 -13.10 -31.06
C THR A 104 -25.86 -11.86 -30.78
N PRO A 105 -26.20 -11.51 -29.51
CA PRO A 105 -26.99 -10.32 -29.24
C PRO A 105 -26.27 -9.01 -29.61
N LEU A 106 -24.94 -8.98 -29.48
CA LEU A 106 -24.12 -7.81 -29.83
C LEU A 106 -24.06 -7.61 -31.35
N ILE A 107 -23.87 -8.70 -32.09
CA ILE A 107 -23.84 -8.70 -33.56
C ILE A 107 -25.20 -8.27 -34.12
N GLU A 108 -26.30 -8.78 -33.56
CA GLU A 108 -27.64 -8.40 -33.98
C GLU A 108 -27.96 -6.94 -33.61
N ALA A 109 -27.48 -6.44 -32.47
CA ALA A 109 -27.63 -5.03 -32.09
C ALA A 109 -26.83 -4.07 -32.99
N ALA A 110 -25.69 -4.51 -33.53
CA ALA A 110 -24.85 -3.69 -34.39
C ALA A 110 -25.31 -3.62 -35.86
N ARG A 111 -26.17 -4.55 -36.29
CA ARG A 111 -26.68 -4.60 -37.66
C ARG A 111 -27.62 -3.43 -37.95
N VAL A 112 -27.18 -2.52 -38.81
CA VAL A 112 -27.99 -1.41 -39.29
C VAL A 112 -28.97 -1.90 -40.35
N ARG A 113 -30.28 -1.76 -40.09
CA ARG A 113 -31.37 -2.14 -41.00
C ARG A 113 -32.13 -0.90 -41.47
N GLY A 114 -32.29 -0.74 -42.79
CA GLY A 114 -33.12 0.30 -43.41
C GLY A 114 -32.32 1.44 -44.04
N PRO A 115 -33.01 2.38 -44.73
CA PRO A 115 -32.41 3.63 -45.19
C PRO A 115 -32.06 4.51 -43.98
N LEU A 116 -30.86 5.05 -43.96
CA LEU A 116 -30.36 5.91 -42.89
C LEU A 116 -30.00 7.27 -43.47
N ASP A 117 -30.52 8.33 -42.88
CA ASP A 117 -30.18 9.70 -43.25
C ASP A 117 -29.25 10.29 -42.18
N PHE A 118 -28.23 11.03 -42.61
CA PHE A 118 -27.30 11.74 -41.74
C PHE A 118 -27.24 13.21 -42.15
N CYS A 119 -27.64 14.11 -41.25
CA CYS A 119 -27.74 15.56 -41.51
C CYS A 119 -28.54 15.90 -42.78
N GLY A 120 -29.60 15.14 -43.07
CA GLY A 120 -30.46 15.32 -44.25
C GLY A 120 -29.90 14.74 -45.56
N GLU A 121 -28.74 14.09 -45.53
CA GLU A 121 -28.18 13.36 -46.68
C GLU A 121 -28.36 11.84 -46.49
N PRO A 122 -28.83 11.11 -47.52
CA PRO A 122 -28.96 9.66 -47.43
C PRO A 122 -27.57 9.01 -47.38
N VAL A 123 -27.34 8.17 -46.37
CA VAL A 123 -26.11 7.40 -46.25
C VAL A 123 -26.15 6.24 -47.26
N PRO A 124 -25.16 6.10 -48.15
CA PRO A 124 -25.13 5.04 -49.15
C PRO A 124 -24.77 3.70 -48.50
N LEU A 125 -25.75 3.07 -47.84
CA LEU A 125 -25.57 1.77 -47.21
C LEU A 125 -25.43 0.65 -48.25
N GLU A 126 -25.83 0.87 -49.51
CA GLU A 126 -25.63 -0.04 -50.65
C GLU A 126 -24.15 -0.36 -50.87
N ASP A 127 -23.26 0.58 -50.57
CA ASP A 127 -21.82 0.36 -50.62
C ASP A 127 -21.39 -0.55 -49.44
N PRO A 128 -20.84 -1.75 -49.71
CA PRO A 128 -20.40 -2.67 -48.67
C PRO A 128 -19.31 -2.06 -47.77
N ASP A 129 -18.44 -1.19 -48.30
CA ASP A 129 -17.37 -0.57 -47.52
C ASP A 129 -17.92 0.41 -46.48
N VAL A 130 -18.95 1.18 -46.87
CA VAL A 130 -19.64 2.12 -45.98
C VAL A 130 -20.39 1.37 -44.89
N ARG A 131 -21.05 0.28 -45.27
CA ARG A 131 -21.77 -0.59 -44.34
C ARG A 131 -20.85 -1.25 -43.32
N GLU A 132 -19.72 -1.82 -43.77
CA GLU A 132 -18.75 -2.46 -42.88
C GLU A 132 -18.15 -1.45 -41.88
N ARG A 133 -17.82 -0.24 -42.35
CA ARG A 133 -17.34 0.83 -41.47
C ARG A 133 -18.37 1.22 -40.42
N MET A 134 -19.63 1.38 -40.80
CA MET A 134 -20.70 1.71 -39.86
C MET A 134 -20.90 0.60 -38.81
N GLU A 135 -20.97 -0.66 -39.24
CA GLU A 135 -21.12 -1.80 -38.33
C GLU A 135 -19.92 -1.94 -37.38
N ARG A 136 -18.70 -1.67 -37.87
CA ARG A 136 -17.48 -1.65 -37.07
C ARG A 136 -17.54 -0.59 -35.96
N GLU A 137 -17.89 0.65 -36.29
CA GLU A 137 -18.00 1.72 -35.29
C GLU A 137 -19.11 1.43 -34.27
N MET A 138 -20.24 0.88 -34.72
CA MET A 138 -21.33 0.46 -33.84
C MET A 138 -20.89 -0.65 -32.86
N LEU A 139 -20.14 -1.66 -33.34
CA LEU A 139 -19.59 -2.72 -32.49
C LEU A 139 -18.59 -2.17 -31.46
N LEU A 140 -17.76 -1.21 -31.85
CA LEU A 140 -16.81 -0.57 -30.93
C LEU A 140 -17.52 0.18 -29.80
N VAL A 141 -18.62 0.87 -30.12
CA VAL A 141 -19.43 1.57 -29.11
C VAL A 141 -20.15 0.57 -28.20
N LEU A 142 -20.77 -0.47 -28.77
CA LEU A 142 -21.57 -1.44 -28.01
C LEU A 142 -20.75 -2.43 -27.17
N TRP A 143 -19.43 -2.51 -27.37
CA TRP A 143 -18.55 -3.36 -26.56
C TRP A 143 -18.68 -3.08 -25.04
N ASP A 144 -18.95 -1.82 -24.67
CA ASP A 144 -19.29 -1.41 -23.29
C ASP A 144 -20.76 -1.01 -23.17
N ALA A 145 -21.66 -2.00 -23.31
CA ALA A 145 -23.10 -1.79 -23.25
C ALA A 145 -23.61 -1.03 -22.00
N PRO A 146 -23.11 -1.30 -20.77
CA PRO A 146 -23.49 -0.51 -19.59
C PRO A 146 -23.20 0.99 -19.75
N GLN A 147 -22.05 1.34 -20.33
CA GLN A 147 -21.66 2.73 -20.54
C GLN A 147 -22.54 3.42 -21.59
N VAL A 148 -22.84 2.73 -22.69
CA VAL A 148 -23.74 3.24 -23.73
C VAL A 148 -25.14 3.53 -23.17
N ILE A 149 -25.69 2.60 -22.38
CA ILE A 149 -27.00 2.78 -21.73
C ILE A 149 -26.96 3.99 -20.78
N MET A 150 -25.87 4.17 -20.05
CA MET A 150 -25.70 5.33 -19.17
C MET A 150 -25.63 6.65 -19.95
N TRP A 151 -24.96 6.67 -21.10
CA TRP A 151 -24.95 7.85 -21.98
C TRP A 151 -26.33 8.16 -22.53
N MET A 152 -27.10 7.17 -22.96
CA MET A 152 -28.47 7.37 -23.44
C MET A 152 -29.41 7.89 -22.35
N LYS A 153 -29.26 7.45 -21.10
CA LYS A 153 -30.02 8.02 -19.99
C LYS A 153 -29.60 9.45 -19.65
N ARG A 154 -28.33 9.76 -19.88
CA ARG A 154 -27.75 11.06 -19.57
C ARG A 154 -27.95 12.07 -20.70
N SER A 155 -28.10 11.63 -21.95
CA SER A 155 -28.18 12.49 -23.12
C SER A 155 -29.30 13.52 -22.98
N ASP A 156 -30.46 13.13 -22.46
CA ASP A 156 -31.60 14.03 -22.22
C ASP A 156 -31.21 15.28 -21.40
N GLN A 157 -30.36 15.11 -20.38
CA GLN A 157 -29.90 16.22 -19.55
C GLN A 157 -28.98 17.20 -20.29
N TYR A 158 -28.13 16.71 -21.20
CA TYR A 158 -27.13 17.52 -21.89
C TYR A 158 -27.61 18.02 -23.26
N LEU A 159 -28.48 17.29 -23.93
CA LEU A 159 -29.05 17.65 -25.22
C LEU A 159 -30.07 18.79 -25.08
N ALA A 160 -30.91 18.77 -24.03
CA ALA A 160 -31.91 19.81 -23.79
C ALA A 160 -31.35 21.26 -23.75
N PRO A 161 -30.27 21.58 -23.01
CA PRO A 161 -29.68 22.92 -23.04
C PRO A 161 -29.02 23.25 -24.39
N ILE A 162 -28.50 22.25 -25.12
CA ILE A 162 -27.91 22.43 -26.46
C ILE A 162 -29.00 22.83 -27.45
N GLU A 163 -30.11 22.09 -27.50
CA GLU A 163 -31.26 22.41 -28.35
C GLU A 163 -31.86 23.78 -28.04
N ALA A 164 -31.93 24.14 -26.75
CA ALA A 164 -32.40 25.46 -26.34
C ALA A 164 -31.47 26.57 -26.83
N ALA A 165 -30.15 26.34 -26.84
CA ALA A 165 -29.18 27.28 -27.40
C ALA A 165 -29.28 27.37 -28.94
N LEU A 166 -29.38 26.23 -29.63
CA LEU A 166 -29.55 26.19 -31.10
C LEU A 166 -30.78 26.97 -31.55
N ARG A 167 -31.92 26.78 -30.86
CA ARG A 167 -33.16 27.52 -31.13
C ARG A 167 -33.03 29.02 -30.92
N ARG A 168 -32.29 29.48 -29.90
CA ARG A 168 -32.02 30.91 -29.68
C ARG A 168 -31.22 31.54 -30.83
N HIS A 169 -30.38 30.75 -31.48
CA HIS A 169 -29.54 31.17 -32.61
C HIS A 169 -30.17 30.90 -33.98
N ASN A 170 -31.43 30.44 -34.05
CA ASN A 170 -32.10 30.02 -35.29
C ASN A 170 -31.26 29.02 -36.12
N LEU A 171 -30.57 28.11 -35.43
CA LEU A 171 -29.82 27.02 -36.05
C LEU A 171 -30.70 25.77 -36.20
N PRO A 172 -30.43 24.92 -37.20
CA PRO A 172 -31.08 23.61 -37.32
C PRO A 172 -30.75 22.73 -36.10
N GLN A 173 -31.64 21.77 -35.81
CA GLN A 173 -31.47 20.81 -34.71
C GLN A 173 -30.69 19.56 -35.13
N ASP A 174 -30.53 19.35 -36.44
CA ASP A 174 -29.79 18.25 -37.07
C ASP A 174 -28.41 18.70 -37.56
#